data_AF-A0A6A5TPK7-F1
#
_entry.id   AF-A0A6A5TPK7-F1
#
_cell.length_a   1.000
_cell.length_b   1.000
_cell.length_c   1.000
_cell.angle_alpha   90.00
_cell.angle_beta   90.00
_cell.angle_gamma   90.00
#
_symmetry.space_group_name_H-M   'P 1'
#
loop_
_entity.id
_entity.type
_entity.pdbx_description
1 polymer ?
#
loop_
_entity_poly.entity_id
_entity_poly.type
_entity_poly.pdbx_seq_one_letter_code
_entity_poly.pdbx_strand_id
1 'polypeptide(L)'
;MDIPPLLLFFSTQMYTATDTSRAPRGPFYWPYHETHTYPAGLYLSQVSLRLHRFDDACSLILPFGIGQNGYARTSDGALFGENQNDELPEAKNVYHSLYQPGHRPFSEMHGITLGEVLNNWLSMVERGDWKVGRDGVEGGMEEWKNADRSGEWEKYVLPASW
;
A
#
# COMPACT_ATOMS: atom_id res chain seq x y z
N MET A 1 24.29 0.51 -8.91
CA MET A 1 23.83 -0.76 -8.35
C MET A 1 22.38 -0.54 -7.99
N ASP A 2 21.48 -1.36 -8.51
CA ASP A 2 20.06 -1.28 -8.18
C ASP A 2 19.76 -2.40 -7.19
N ILE A 3 19.11 -2.07 -6.08
CA ILE A 3 18.72 -3.02 -5.04
C ILE A 3 17.28 -3.46 -5.34
N PRO A 4 16.98 -4.77 -5.39
CA PRO A 4 15.62 -5.26 -5.58
C PRO A 4 14.69 -4.86 -4.43
N PRO A 5 13.37 -4.87 -4.64
CA PRO A 5 12.41 -4.79 -3.56
C PRO A 5 12.68 -5.89 -2.52
N LEU A 6 12.68 -5.51 -1.24
CA LEU A 6 12.97 -6.43 -0.13
C LEU A 6 11.71 -6.69 0.67
N LEU A 7 11.27 -7.95 0.74
CA LEU A 7 10.17 -8.36 1.60
C LEU A 7 10.63 -8.38 3.06
N LEU A 8 10.11 -7.47 3.89
CA LEU A 8 10.43 -7.37 5.31
C LEU A 8 9.49 -8.20 6.18
N PHE A 9 8.18 -8.02 5.97
CA PHE A 9 7.14 -8.74 6.72
C PHE A 9 6.37 -9.61 5.74
N PHE A 10 6.63 -10.92 5.77
CA PHE A 10 6.04 -11.86 4.82
C PHE A 10 4.70 -12.40 5.32
N SER A 11 3.78 -12.64 4.38
CA SER A 11 2.63 -13.50 4.53
C SER A 11 2.86 -14.80 3.76
N THR A 12 2.22 -15.89 4.17
CA THR A 12 2.19 -17.14 3.40
C THR A 12 1.23 -17.08 2.22
N GLN A 13 0.39 -16.03 2.15
CA GLN A 13 -0.54 -15.81 1.06
C GLN A 13 0.16 -15.13 -0.12
N MET A 14 -0.36 -15.36 -1.33
CA MET A 14 0.17 -14.78 -2.57
C MET A 14 -0.91 -13.91 -3.22
N TYR A 15 -0.50 -12.85 -3.90
CA TYR A 15 -1.33 -12.12 -4.84
C TYR A 15 -0.89 -12.44 -6.27
N THR A 16 -1.85 -12.69 -7.17
CA THR A 16 -1.60 -12.82 -8.60
C THR A 16 -2.43 -11.78 -9.36
N ALA A 17 -1.78 -10.87 -10.05
CA ALA A 17 -2.42 -9.82 -10.84
C ALA A 17 -3.22 -10.44 -12.00
N THR A 18 -4.50 -10.09 -12.11
CA THR A 18 -5.42 -10.67 -13.10
C THR A 18 -5.49 -9.87 -14.41
N ASP A 19 -5.09 -8.59 -14.42
CA ASP A 19 -5.03 -7.77 -15.63
C ASP A 19 -3.58 -7.44 -15.99
N THR A 20 -3.04 -8.15 -16.97
CA THR A 20 -1.70 -7.93 -17.53
C THR A 20 -1.73 -6.98 -18.74
N SER A 21 -2.90 -6.56 -19.20
CA SER A 21 -3.11 -5.88 -20.49
C SER A 21 -3.20 -4.36 -20.36
N ARG A 22 -3.73 -3.88 -19.24
CA ARG A 22 -3.65 -2.49 -18.77
C ARG A 22 -2.86 -2.54 -17.49
N ALA A 23 -1.54 -2.41 -17.54
CA ALA A 23 -0.79 -2.35 -16.29
C ALA A 23 -1.23 -1.09 -15.50
N PRO A 24 -1.98 -1.19 -14.38
CA PRO A 24 -1.66 -0.27 -13.31
C PRO A 24 -0.17 -0.51 -13.04
N ARG A 25 0.62 0.56 -12.98
CA ARG A 25 2.03 0.44 -12.60
C ARG A 25 2.05 -0.41 -11.33
N GLY A 26 2.59 -1.63 -11.43
CA GLY A 26 2.63 -2.56 -10.31
C GLY A 26 3.36 -1.93 -9.12
N PRO A 27 3.44 -2.62 -7.98
CA PRO A 27 4.07 -2.07 -6.79
C PRO A 27 5.53 -1.67 -6.99
N PHE A 28 6.19 -2.18 -8.04
CA PHE A 28 7.61 -1.95 -8.31
C PHE A 28 7.85 -1.39 -9.71
N TYR A 29 8.92 -0.60 -9.83
CA TYR A 29 9.32 0.03 -11.08
C TYR A 29 10.26 -0.89 -11.86
N TRP A 30 10.71 -0.50 -13.06
CA TRP A 30 11.69 -1.29 -13.82
C TRP A 30 12.98 -1.46 -12.95
N PRO A 31 13.52 -2.68 -12.74
CA PRO A 31 13.21 -3.85 -13.52
C PRO A 31 12.09 -4.81 -13.12
N TYR A 32 11.45 -4.59 -11.98
CA TYR A 32 10.59 -5.58 -11.35
C TYR A 32 9.10 -5.48 -11.75
N HIS A 33 8.76 -4.50 -12.60
CA HIS A 33 7.38 -4.23 -13.05
C HIS A 33 6.70 -5.38 -13.83
N GLU A 34 7.47 -6.32 -14.39
CA GLU A 34 6.94 -7.49 -15.13
C GLU A 34 6.50 -8.63 -14.20
N THR A 35 6.72 -8.50 -12.89
CA THR A 35 6.28 -9.52 -11.95
C THR A 35 4.76 -9.46 -11.80
N HIS A 36 4.09 -10.61 -11.82
CA HIS A 36 2.63 -10.69 -11.70
C HIS A 36 2.17 -11.50 -10.51
N THR A 37 3.08 -12.20 -9.83
CA THR A 37 2.79 -12.97 -8.61
C THR A 37 3.76 -12.56 -7.52
N TYR A 38 3.22 -12.18 -6.37
CA TYR A 38 3.98 -11.67 -5.23
C TYR A 38 3.52 -12.38 -3.95
N PRO A 39 4.43 -12.77 -3.06
CA PRO A 39 4.08 -12.93 -1.66
C PRO A 39 3.38 -11.68 -1.14
N ALA A 40 2.29 -11.84 -0.42
CA ALA A 40 1.69 -10.71 0.27
C ALA A 40 2.58 -10.31 1.45
N GLY A 41 2.58 -9.02 1.81
CA GLY A 41 3.45 -8.51 2.85
C GLY A 41 3.96 -7.10 2.59
N LEU A 42 4.78 -6.60 3.51
CA LEU A 42 5.37 -5.27 3.42
C LEU A 42 6.76 -5.35 2.78
N TYR A 43 6.91 -4.63 1.67
CA TYR A 43 8.14 -4.54 0.92
C TYR A 43 8.79 -3.18 1.11
N LEU A 44 10.12 -3.15 1.27
CA LEU A 44 10.89 -1.96 0.90
C LEU A 44 10.93 -1.87 -0.62
N SER A 45 10.75 -0.66 -1.12
CA SER A 45 10.87 -0.34 -2.53
C SER A 45 12.30 -0.54 -3.02
N GLN A 46 12.44 -0.78 -4.32
CA GLN A 46 13.74 -0.83 -4.97
C GLN A 46 14.49 0.49 -4.79
N VAL A 47 15.81 0.40 -4.56
CA VAL A 47 16.68 1.58 -4.48
C VAL A 47 17.54 1.64 -5.73
N SER A 48 17.49 2.77 -6.43
CA SER A 48 18.42 3.06 -7.52
C SER A 48 19.33 4.21 -7.13
N LEU A 49 20.64 3.94 -7.07
CA LEU A 49 21.68 4.95 -6.80
C LEU A 49 21.68 6.11 -7.80
N ARG A 50 21.02 5.97 -8.96
CA ARG A 50 20.90 7.03 -9.98
C ARG A 50 19.75 7.99 -9.72
N LEU A 51 18.78 7.60 -8.92
CA LEU A 51 17.54 8.33 -8.73
C LEU A 51 17.38 8.93 -7.33
N HIS A 52 18.31 8.65 -6.40
CA HIS A 52 18.33 9.17 -5.02
C HIS A 52 16.93 9.29 -4.40
N ARG A 53 16.13 8.22 -4.52
CA ARG A 53 14.79 8.19 -3.92
C ARG A 53 14.90 7.44 -2.62
N PHE A 54 14.65 8.17 -1.53
CA PHE A 54 14.42 7.72 -0.16
C PHE A 54 14.51 6.20 0.07
N ASP A 55 15.54 5.79 0.80
CA ASP A 55 15.97 4.41 0.93
C ASP A 55 15.00 3.52 1.75
N ASP A 56 13.99 4.12 2.39
CA ASP A 56 13.03 3.44 3.26
C ASP A 56 11.58 3.51 2.76
N ALA A 57 11.36 3.94 1.52
CA ALA A 57 10.06 3.86 0.88
C ALA A 57 9.54 2.40 0.88
N CYS A 58 8.25 2.21 1.14
CA CYS A 58 7.68 0.88 1.26
C CYS A 58 6.29 0.74 0.63
N SER A 59 5.87 -0.49 0.40
CA SER A 59 4.55 -0.83 -0.14
C SER A 59 4.02 -2.11 0.49
N LEU A 60 2.79 -2.06 0.98
CA LEU A 60 2.08 -3.22 1.49
C LEU A 60 1.31 -3.88 0.34
N ILE A 61 1.70 -5.11 0.01
CA ILE A 61 1.01 -5.96 -0.96
C ILE A 61 0.00 -6.83 -0.22
N LEU A 62 -1.27 -6.68 -0.53
CA LEU A 62 -2.36 -7.49 0.00
C LEU A 62 -2.59 -8.71 -0.89
N PRO A 63 -3.04 -9.86 -0.33
CA PRO A 63 -3.37 -11.06 -1.10
C PRO A 63 -4.72 -10.94 -1.83
N PHE A 64 -5.37 -9.78 -1.74
CA PHE A 64 -6.63 -9.43 -2.37
C PHE A 64 -6.62 -7.94 -2.73
N GLY A 65 -7.50 -7.52 -3.63
CA GLY A 65 -7.74 -6.10 -3.85
C GLY A 65 -8.68 -5.51 -2.80
N ILE A 66 -8.55 -4.21 -2.57
CA ILE A 66 -9.45 -3.36 -1.80
C ILE A 66 -9.71 -2.05 -2.56
N GLY A 67 -10.79 -1.35 -2.23
CA GLY A 67 -11.19 -0.07 -2.85
C GLY A 67 -12.52 -0.15 -3.60
N GLN A 68 -13.00 -1.35 -3.94
CA GLN A 68 -14.25 -1.54 -4.67
C GLN A 68 -15.50 -1.11 -3.89
N ASN A 69 -15.43 -1.05 -2.55
CA ASN A 69 -16.54 -0.54 -1.73
C ASN A 69 -16.56 1.00 -1.68
N GLY A 70 -15.56 1.68 -2.22
CA GLY A 70 -15.52 3.14 -2.31
C GLY A 70 -15.13 3.85 -1.00
N TYR A 71 -14.52 3.14 -0.03
CA TYR A 71 -14.08 3.71 1.26
C TYR A 71 -12.55 3.85 1.36
N ALA A 72 -11.77 2.99 0.71
CA ALA A 72 -10.32 3.09 0.77
C ALA A 72 -9.82 4.41 0.15
N ARG A 73 -8.86 5.05 0.83
CA ARG A 73 -8.28 6.34 0.45
C ARG A 73 -6.76 6.37 0.61
N THR A 74 -6.08 7.05 -0.30
CA THR A 74 -4.69 7.47 -0.12
C THR A 74 -4.62 8.71 0.79
N SER A 75 -3.43 9.11 1.24
CA SER A 75 -3.27 10.22 2.19
C SER A 75 -3.78 11.57 1.66
N ASP A 76 -3.77 11.79 0.35
CA ASP A 76 -4.35 12.97 -0.31
C ASP A 76 -5.89 12.94 -0.38
N GLY A 77 -6.53 11.87 0.09
CA GLY A 77 -7.98 11.69 0.07
C GLY A 77 -8.55 11.15 -1.24
N ALA A 78 -7.69 10.77 -2.20
CA ALA A 78 -8.12 10.15 -3.45
C ALA A 78 -8.67 8.74 -3.23
N LEU A 79 -9.69 8.34 -4.00
CA LEU A 79 -10.14 6.96 -4.06
C LEU A 79 -9.03 6.07 -4.63
N PHE A 80 -9.00 4.83 -4.16
CA PHE A 80 -8.04 3.86 -4.66
C PHE A 80 -8.15 3.64 -6.17
N GLY A 81 -7.05 3.85 -6.87
CA GLY A 81 -6.94 3.69 -8.32
C GLY A 81 -7.75 4.70 -9.15
N GLU A 82 -8.30 5.74 -8.53
CA GLU A 82 -8.94 6.82 -9.28
C GLU A 82 -7.92 7.48 -10.22
N ASN A 83 -8.38 7.88 -11.40
CA ASN A 83 -7.59 8.73 -12.28
C ASN A 83 -8.15 10.14 -12.16
N GLN A 84 -7.34 11.06 -11.66
CA GLN A 84 -7.73 12.45 -11.45
C GLN A 84 -8.11 13.19 -12.75
N ASN A 85 -7.81 12.60 -13.92
CA ASN A 85 -8.20 13.14 -15.22
C ASN A 85 -9.56 12.63 -15.72
N ASP A 86 -10.17 11.65 -15.04
CA ASP A 86 -11.50 11.15 -15.41
C ASP A 86 -12.58 12.15 -14.97
N GLU A 87 -13.68 12.27 -15.73
CA GLU A 87 -14.77 13.20 -15.41
C GLU A 87 -15.42 12.92 -14.06
N LEU A 88 -15.41 11.65 -13.64
CA LEU A 88 -15.92 11.20 -12.35
C LEU A 88 -14.89 10.28 -11.69
N PRO A 89 -14.64 10.44 -10.38
CA PRO A 89 -13.72 9.58 -9.66
C PRO A 89 -14.33 8.18 -9.51
N GLU A 90 -13.62 7.17 -9.99
CA GLU A 90 -14.01 5.76 -9.91
C GLU A 90 -13.03 4.98 -9.02
N ALA A 91 -13.58 4.33 -8.00
CA ALA A 91 -12.81 3.46 -7.13
C ALA A 91 -12.46 2.14 -7.83
N LYS A 92 -11.23 1.67 -7.64
CA LYS A 92 -10.71 0.43 -8.25
C LYS A 92 -10.29 -0.56 -7.19
N ASN A 93 -10.37 -1.83 -7.56
CA ASN A 93 -9.93 -2.96 -6.75
C ASN A 93 -8.41 -3.13 -6.85
N VAL A 94 -7.66 -2.52 -5.92
CA VAL A 94 -6.19 -2.46 -5.95
C VAL A 94 -5.58 -3.13 -4.71
N TYR A 95 -4.40 -3.71 -4.87
CA TYR A 95 -3.77 -4.57 -3.86
C TYR A 95 -2.51 -3.95 -3.22
N HIS A 96 -2.06 -2.78 -3.70
CA HIS A 96 -0.78 -2.18 -3.30
C HIS A 96 -0.85 -0.68 -2.96
N SER A 97 -2.04 -0.07 -2.97
CA SER A 97 -2.22 1.38 -2.74
C SER A 97 -2.42 1.74 -1.27
N LEU A 98 -2.50 0.76 -0.38
CA LEU A 98 -2.69 1.01 1.04
C LEU A 98 -1.49 1.75 1.65
N TYR A 99 -1.80 2.75 2.48
CA TYR A 99 -0.86 3.70 3.08
C TYR A 99 -0.13 4.60 2.09
N GLN A 100 -0.37 4.48 0.78
CA GLN A 100 0.31 5.30 -0.19
C GLN A 100 -0.20 6.75 -0.13
N PRO A 101 0.69 7.72 -0.37
CA PRO A 101 0.33 9.12 -0.19
C PRO A 101 -0.60 9.69 -1.26
N GLY A 102 -0.75 9.01 -2.40
CA GLY A 102 -1.50 9.54 -3.55
C GLY A 102 -0.72 10.60 -4.31
N HIS A 103 -1.42 11.61 -4.84
CA HIS A 103 -0.84 12.71 -5.59
C HIS A 103 -0.23 13.78 -4.68
N ARG A 104 1.05 14.11 -4.90
CA ARG A 104 1.78 15.18 -4.20
C ARG A 104 2.14 16.30 -5.18
N PRO A 105 1.45 17.46 -5.17
CA PRO A 105 1.67 18.51 -6.16
C PRO A 105 2.94 19.35 -5.94
N PHE A 106 3.48 19.37 -4.72
CA PHE A 106 4.56 20.30 -4.33
C PHE A 106 5.86 19.63 -3.90
N SER A 107 5.96 18.30 -3.95
CA SER A 107 7.16 17.56 -3.55
C SER A 107 7.50 16.48 -4.57
N GLU A 108 8.73 15.95 -4.49
CA GLU A 108 9.11 14.81 -5.31
C GLU A 108 8.17 13.62 -5.04
N MET A 109 7.91 12.82 -6.08
CA MET A 109 7.18 11.56 -5.92
C MET A 109 7.95 10.65 -4.97
N HIS A 110 7.55 10.67 -3.71
CA HIS A 110 8.05 9.81 -2.66
C HIS A 110 6.95 8.82 -2.26
N GLY A 111 7.35 7.56 -2.05
CA GLY A 111 6.48 6.56 -1.44
C GLY A 111 6.23 6.88 0.04
N ILE A 112 5.47 6.04 0.72
CA ILE A 112 5.35 6.13 2.17
C ILE A 112 6.61 5.55 2.83
N THR A 113 7.13 6.18 3.90
CA THR A 113 8.26 5.62 4.65
C THR A 113 7.84 4.41 5.48
N LEU A 114 8.78 3.49 5.71
CA LEU A 114 8.59 2.39 6.66
C LEU A 114 8.19 2.88 8.06
N GLY A 115 8.82 3.97 8.51
CA GLY A 115 8.54 4.55 9.83
C GLY A 115 7.08 4.97 10.01
N GLU A 116 6.48 5.61 8.99
CA GLU A 116 5.08 6.02 9.04
C GLU A 116 4.12 4.83 9.12
N VAL A 117 4.38 3.77 8.36
CA VAL A 117 3.56 2.55 8.40
C VAL A 117 3.66 1.88 9.78
N LEU A 118 4.88 1.72 10.32
CA LEU A 118 5.09 1.09 11.62
C LEU A 118 4.49 1.91 12.77
N ASN A 119 4.59 3.24 12.72
CA ASN A 119 3.96 4.12 13.72
C ASN A 119 2.44 3.98 13.70
N ASN A 120 1.83 3.87 12.52
CA ASN A 120 0.40 3.63 12.43
C ASN A 120 0.01 2.26 13.00
N TRP A 121 0.76 1.21 12.66
CA TRP A 121 0.51 -0.14 13.21
C TRP A 121 0.62 -0.18 14.73
N LEU A 122 1.64 0.49 15.30
CA LEU A 122 1.76 0.66 16.74
C LEU A 122 0.52 1.36 17.31
N SER A 123 0.08 2.45 16.68
CA SER A 123 -1.09 3.21 17.13
C SER A 123 -2.40 2.39 17.06
N MET A 124 -2.55 1.50 16.05
CA MET A 124 -3.68 0.57 15.96
C MET A 124 -3.72 -0.39 17.16
N VAL A 125 -2.56 -0.87 17.60
CA VAL A 125 -2.45 -1.73 18.78
C VAL A 125 -2.73 -0.94 20.07
N GLU A 126 -2.14 0.24 20.23
CA GLU A 126 -2.29 1.06 21.44
C GLU A 126 -3.73 1.53 21.68
N ARG A 127 -4.47 1.84 20.62
CA ARG A 127 -5.91 2.20 20.70
C ARG A 127 -6.81 0.98 20.90
N GLY A 128 -6.28 -0.24 20.77
CA GLY A 128 -7.05 -1.48 20.82
C GLY A 128 -7.86 -1.75 19.56
N ASP A 129 -7.58 -1.06 18.44
CA ASP A 129 -8.19 -1.35 17.13
C ASP A 129 -7.75 -2.73 16.63
N TRP A 130 -6.48 -3.09 16.88
CA TRP A 130 -5.96 -4.42 16.60
C TRP A 130 -5.73 -5.20 17.88
N LYS A 131 -6.25 -6.43 17.91
CA LYS A 131 -5.91 -7.42 18.92
C LYS A 131 -4.66 -8.15 18.48
N VAL A 132 -3.74 -8.37 19.40
CA VAL A 132 -2.47 -9.07 19.14
C VAL A 132 -2.44 -10.36 19.96
N GLY A 133 -2.38 -11.48 19.26
CA GLY A 133 -2.24 -12.81 19.84
C GLY A 133 -0.83 -13.37 19.68
N ARG A 134 -0.70 -14.68 19.87
CA ARG A 134 0.58 -15.41 19.78
C ARG A 134 1.27 -15.25 18.42
N ASP A 135 0.47 -15.17 17.36
CA ASP A 135 0.94 -15.18 15.97
C ASP A 135 0.92 -13.78 15.33
N GLY A 136 0.80 -12.73 16.14
CA GLY A 136 0.69 -11.34 15.68
C GLY A 136 -0.75 -10.82 15.73
N VAL A 137 -1.10 -9.91 14.81
CA VAL A 137 -2.45 -9.33 14.73
C VAL A 137 -3.47 -10.45 14.46
N GLU A 138 -4.48 -10.56 15.34
CA GLU A 138 -5.58 -11.52 15.16
C GLU A 138 -6.33 -11.21 13.86
N GLY A 139 -6.64 -12.23 13.06
CA GLY A 139 -7.21 -12.07 11.72
C GLY A 139 -6.17 -11.97 10.59
N GLY A 140 -4.91 -11.68 10.91
CA GLY A 140 -3.81 -11.66 9.94
C GLY A 140 -4.09 -10.70 8.77
N MET A 141 -3.83 -11.13 7.53
CA MET A 141 -4.01 -10.26 6.35
C MET A 141 -5.46 -9.77 6.17
N GLU A 142 -6.45 -10.48 6.70
CA GLU A 142 -7.87 -10.12 6.55
C GLU A 142 -8.22 -8.81 7.25
N GLU A 143 -7.46 -8.39 8.27
CA GLU A 143 -7.68 -7.13 8.99
C GLU A 143 -7.62 -5.92 8.07
N TRP A 144 -6.79 -5.97 7.03
CA TRP A 144 -6.67 -4.89 6.06
C TRP A 144 -7.87 -4.73 5.14
N LYS A 145 -8.85 -5.64 5.13
CA LYS A 145 -10.15 -5.41 4.46
C LYS A 145 -10.95 -4.29 5.12
N ASN A 146 -10.69 -4.01 6.41
CA ASN A 146 -11.35 -2.91 7.12
C ASN A 146 -10.94 -1.54 6.55
N ALA A 147 -9.83 -1.44 5.81
CA ALA A 147 -9.42 -0.24 5.09
C ALA A 147 -10.42 0.18 3.98
N ASP A 148 -11.33 -0.70 3.58
CA ASP A 148 -12.39 -0.42 2.61
C ASP A 148 -13.79 -0.68 3.19
N ARG A 149 -13.95 -0.44 4.50
CA ARG A 149 -15.23 -0.57 5.22
C ARG A 149 -15.67 0.77 5.79
N SER A 150 -16.96 1.08 5.62
CA SER A 150 -17.61 2.23 6.25
C SER A 150 -17.37 2.26 7.77
N GLY A 151 -16.92 3.42 8.27
CA GLY A 151 -16.65 3.65 9.70
C GLY A 151 -15.34 3.07 10.25
N GLU A 152 -14.54 2.40 9.42
CA GLU A 152 -13.24 1.82 9.81
C GLU A 152 -12.07 2.34 8.97
N TRP A 153 -12.32 2.72 7.72
CA TRP A 153 -11.29 3.05 6.74
C TRP A 153 -10.36 4.18 7.19
N GLU A 154 -10.84 5.16 7.95
CA GLU A 154 -10.06 6.33 8.39
C GLU A 154 -8.81 5.91 9.19
N LYS A 155 -8.88 4.80 9.92
CA LYS A 155 -7.78 4.27 10.73
C LYS A 155 -6.60 3.75 9.88
N TYR A 156 -6.87 3.51 8.61
CA TYR A 156 -5.91 2.98 7.64
C TYR A 156 -5.32 4.06 6.72
N VAL A 157 -5.71 5.32 6.91
CA VAL A 157 -5.18 6.45 6.14
C VAL A 157 -4.09 7.14 6.95
N LEU A 158 -2.91 7.23 6.36
CA LEU A 158 -1.81 7.96 6.98
C LEU A 158 -1.96 9.45 6.71
N PRO A 159 -1.78 10.32 7.71
CA PRO A 159 -1.75 11.76 7.50
C PRO A 159 -0.68 12.14 6.47
N ALA A 160 -1.00 13.09 5.59
CA ALA A 160 0.00 13.62 4.67
C ALA A 160 1.12 14.31 5.47
N SER A 161 2.33 13.75 5.39
CA SER A 161 3.58 14.40 5.78
C SER A 161 4.20 15.05 4.53
N TRP A 162 4.61 16.31 4.67
CA TRP A 162 5.14 17.13 3.57
C TRP A 162 6.65 17.31 3.73
#